data_AF-A0A2I9DLQ5-F1
#
_entry.id   AF-A0A2I9DLQ5-F1
#
_cell.length_a   1.000
_cell.length_b   1.000
_cell.length_c   1.000
_cell.angle_alpha   90.00
_cell.angle_beta   90.00
_cell.angle_gamma   90.00
#
_symmetry.space_group_name_H-M   'P 1'
#
loop_
_entity.id
_entity.type
_entity.pdbx_description
1 polymer ?
#
loop_
_entity_poly.entity_id
_entity_poly.type
_entity_poly.pdbx_seq_one_letter_code
_entity_poly.pdbx_strand_id
1 'polypeptide(L)'
;MNNILGTLGAKGRQIILWLVLPGILLSLASCKEKVVDDGYIWKPLRVTATAYNSFPSQTSKIHPGITAWGDSLFPGMKVIAVSKDLIPLGLDYNTQVRIKGDTSIYFVKDKMHSKWKNRIDIYMGEDKEKALKWGRKKITIHYRVKRDSTEIK
;
A
#
# COMPACT_ATOMS: atom_id res chain seq x y z
N MET A 1 5.19 -67.83 -11.14
CA MET A 1 4.27 -67.23 -12.14
C MET A 1 4.87 -65.89 -12.55
N ASN A 2 5.99 -65.85 -13.26
CA ASN A 2 6.27 -66.28 -14.65
C ASN A 2 6.16 -65.08 -15.60
N ASN A 3 7.07 -65.04 -16.59
CA ASN A 3 7.35 -64.03 -17.62
C ASN A 3 8.58 -63.15 -17.26
N ILE A 4 9.81 -63.34 -17.76
CA ILE A 4 10.34 -64.05 -18.96
C ILE A 4 9.71 -63.48 -20.25
N LEU A 5 10.41 -62.95 -21.27
CA LEU A 5 11.83 -62.66 -21.55
C LEU A 5 11.90 -61.81 -22.85
N GLY A 6 13.01 -61.11 -23.12
CA GLY A 6 13.37 -60.60 -24.47
C GLY A 6 13.69 -59.09 -24.49
N THR A 7 14.93 -58.60 -24.69
CA THR A 7 15.83 -58.64 -25.88
C THR A 7 15.25 -57.87 -27.08
N LEU A 8 15.97 -57.13 -27.96
CA LEU A 8 17.39 -56.75 -28.18
C LEU A 8 17.42 -55.19 -28.38
N GLY A 9 18.50 -54.41 -28.39
CA GLY A 9 19.94 -54.62 -28.55
C GLY A 9 20.50 -53.81 -29.74
N ALA A 10 21.36 -52.80 -29.50
CA ALA A 10 22.29 -52.16 -30.46
C ALA A 10 23.16 -51.13 -29.70
N LYS A 11 24.41 -51.44 -29.31
CA LYS A 11 25.66 -51.14 -30.04
C LYS A 11 25.81 -49.67 -30.51
N GLY A 12 26.75 -48.94 -29.89
CA GLY A 12 27.21 -47.63 -30.38
C GLY A 12 28.07 -46.87 -29.37
N ARG A 13 29.36 -47.24 -29.21
CA ARG A 13 30.31 -46.57 -28.31
C ARG A 13 31.34 -45.76 -29.12
N GLN A 14 31.12 -44.45 -29.22
CA GLN A 14 32.02 -43.37 -29.68
C GLN A 14 31.41 -42.05 -29.15
N ILE A 15 32.10 -40.94 -28.84
CA ILE A 15 33.55 -40.64 -28.68
C ILE A 15 33.69 -39.63 -27.51
N ILE A 16 34.90 -39.33 -27.06
CA ILE A 16 35.20 -38.49 -25.88
C ILE A 16 35.45 -37.01 -26.28
N LEU A 17 35.18 -36.09 -25.33
CA LEU A 17 35.60 -34.67 -25.26
C LEU A 17 34.93 -33.66 -26.22
N TRP A 18 34.08 -32.80 -25.65
CA TRP A 18 34.43 -31.39 -25.45
C TRP A 18 33.90 -30.93 -24.08
N LEU A 19 34.83 -30.59 -23.18
CA LEU A 19 34.53 -29.80 -21.99
C LEU A 19 34.32 -28.33 -22.37
N VAL A 20 33.78 -27.56 -21.43
CA VAL A 20 33.76 -26.09 -21.42
C VAL A 20 32.75 -25.41 -22.36
N LEU A 21 31.49 -25.36 -21.91
CA LEU A 21 30.66 -24.18 -22.13
C LEU A 21 29.86 -23.76 -20.87
N PRO A 22 30.53 -23.55 -19.70
CA PRO A 22 29.95 -22.77 -18.62
C PRO A 22 29.83 -21.31 -19.09
N GLY A 23 28.74 -20.62 -18.73
CA GLY A 23 28.66 -19.18 -18.99
C GLY A 23 27.76 -18.73 -20.15
N ILE A 24 26.63 -19.41 -20.37
CA ILE A 24 25.37 -18.66 -20.40
C ILE A 24 24.95 -18.57 -18.93
N LEU A 25 25.60 -17.75 -18.10
CA LEU A 25 25.43 -16.29 -18.12
C LEU A 25 23.96 -15.93 -18.39
N LEU A 26 23.08 -16.57 -17.62
CA LEU A 26 21.81 -15.98 -17.22
C LEU A 26 22.13 -14.73 -16.40
N SER A 27 22.55 -13.68 -17.09
CA SER A 27 22.71 -12.35 -16.54
C SER A 27 21.33 -11.91 -16.10
N LEU A 28 21.02 -12.16 -14.83
CA LEU A 28 20.02 -11.42 -14.09
C LEU A 28 20.44 -9.96 -14.18
N ALA A 29 19.93 -9.29 -15.22
CA ALA A 29 20.02 -7.86 -15.38
C ALA A 29 19.28 -7.28 -14.20
N SER A 30 20.03 -7.02 -13.13
CA SER A 30 19.56 -6.33 -11.95
C SER A 30 19.23 -4.92 -12.41
N CYS A 31 17.98 -4.74 -12.83
CA CYS A 31 17.38 -3.44 -13.02
C CYS A 31 17.43 -2.75 -11.66
N LYS A 32 18.52 -2.01 -11.42
CA LYS A 32 18.56 -0.97 -10.40
C LYS A 32 17.51 0.04 -10.81
N GLU A 33 16.29 -0.18 -10.30
CA GLU A 33 15.21 0.78 -10.36
C GLU A 33 15.78 2.09 -9.84
N LYS A 34 15.95 3.06 -10.74
CA LYS A 34 16.48 4.37 -10.38
C LYS A 34 15.40 5.02 -9.53
N VAL A 35 15.60 4.98 -8.21
CA VAL A 35 14.76 5.71 -7.25
C VAL A 35 14.86 7.18 -7.64
N VAL A 36 13.84 7.66 -8.35
CA VAL A 36 13.73 9.07 -8.72
C VAL A 36 13.54 9.84 -7.42
N ASP A 37 14.53 10.64 -7.05
CA ASP A 37 14.39 11.54 -5.92
C ASP A 37 13.43 12.66 -6.30
N ASP A 38 12.17 12.49 -5.89
CA ASP A 38 11.09 13.45 -6.11
C ASP A 38 11.11 14.62 -5.10
N GLY A 39 12.08 14.65 -4.18
CA GLY A 39 12.19 15.65 -3.12
C GLY A 39 11.23 15.42 -1.95
N TYR A 40 10.58 14.26 -1.85
CA TYR A 40 9.72 13.87 -0.72
C TYR A 40 10.36 12.78 0.13
N ILE A 41 9.84 12.62 1.36
CA ILE A 41 10.18 11.56 2.30
C ILE A 41 8.91 11.01 2.95
N TRP A 42 8.96 9.74 3.34
CA TRP A 42 7.88 9.06 4.05
C TRP A 42 8.18 9.05 5.56
N LYS A 43 7.58 9.97 6.32
CA LYS A 43 7.76 10.03 7.79
C LYS A 43 6.84 9.02 8.48
N PRO A 44 7.33 8.15 9.39
CA PRO A 44 6.50 7.25 10.16
C PRO A 44 5.78 7.99 11.30
N LEU A 45 4.55 7.58 11.62
CA LEU A 45 3.80 8.05 12.79
C LEU A 45 2.92 6.94 13.37
N ARG A 46 2.83 6.85 14.69
CA ARG A 46 1.95 5.89 15.39
C ARG A 46 0.67 6.57 15.86
N VAL A 47 -0.44 6.24 15.22
CA VAL A 47 -1.76 6.86 15.41
C VAL A 47 -2.78 5.88 15.99
N THR A 48 -3.87 6.40 16.56
CA THR A 48 -5.11 5.62 16.70
C THR A 48 -5.86 5.64 15.38
N ALA A 49 -6.18 4.48 14.81
CA ALA A 49 -7.08 4.39 13.66
C ALA A 49 -8.44 3.85 14.07
N THR A 50 -9.49 4.47 13.55
CA THR A 50 -10.85 3.93 13.43
C THR A 50 -11.19 3.74 11.96
N ALA A 51 -12.39 3.23 11.68
CA ALA A 51 -12.96 3.23 10.34
C ALA A 51 -14.41 3.69 10.40
N TYR A 52 -14.83 4.39 9.34
CA TYR A 52 -16.21 4.84 9.15
C TYR A 52 -16.69 4.44 7.75
N ASN A 53 -18.00 4.30 7.62
CA ASN A 53 -18.68 4.10 6.35
C ASN A 53 -19.70 5.23 6.15
N SER A 54 -20.05 5.55 4.91
CA SER A 54 -21.16 6.45 4.60
C SER A 54 -22.26 5.65 3.91
N PHE A 55 -23.44 5.57 4.53
CA PHE A 55 -24.63 5.15 3.81
C PHE A 55 -25.24 6.36 3.08
N PRO A 56 -25.56 6.26 1.78
CA PRO A 56 -26.28 7.32 1.06
C PRO A 56 -27.61 7.70 1.73
N SER A 57 -28.26 6.76 2.41
CA SER A 57 -29.51 6.98 3.17
C SER A 57 -29.33 7.78 4.47
N GLN A 58 -28.09 7.98 4.94
CA GLN A 58 -27.76 8.76 6.14
C GLN A 58 -27.08 10.10 5.82
N THR A 59 -26.80 10.38 4.54
CA THR A 59 -26.29 11.68 4.11
C THR A 59 -27.45 12.56 3.62
N SER A 60 -27.39 13.87 3.86
CA SER A 60 -28.47 14.77 3.47
C SER A 60 -28.68 14.75 1.95
N LYS A 61 -29.94 14.60 1.51
CA LYS A 61 -30.36 14.40 0.11
C LYS A 61 -29.84 15.43 -0.91
N ILE A 62 -29.26 16.54 -0.45
CA ILE A 62 -28.79 17.64 -1.28
C ILE A 62 -27.31 17.43 -1.67
N HIS A 63 -26.46 16.92 -0.76
CA HIS A 63 -25.02 16.70 -1.02
C HIS A 63 -24.45 15.51 -0.21
N PRO A 64 -24.60 14.26 -0.67
CA PRO A 64 -23.91 13.13 -0.06
C PRO A 64 -22.40 13.20 -0.32
N GLY A 65 -21.59 12.99 0.72
CA GLY A 65 -20.16 12.77 0.60
C GLY A 65 -19.27 14.00 0.47
N ILE A 66 -19.73 15.22 0.81
CA ILE A 66 -18.83 16.40 0.84
C ILE A 66 -17.96 16.41 2.11
N THR A 67 -16.64 16.54 1.96
CA THR A 67 -15.66 16.62 3.06
C THR A 67 -15.55 18.03 3.66
N ALA A 68 -14.87 18.21 4.80
CA ALA A 68 -14.57 19.54 5.37
C ALA A 68 -13.54 20.36 4.55
N TRP A 69 -13.14 19.89 3.37
CA TRP A 69 -12.40 20.65 2.34
C TRP A 69 -13.17 20.79 1.02
N GLY A 70 -14.39 20.25 0.91
CA GLY A 70 -15.26 20.40 -0.27
C GLY A 70 -15.15 19.29 -1.31
N ASP A 71 -14.37 18.23 -1.07
CA ASP A 71 -14.28 17.09 -1.99
C ASP A 71 -15.58 16.27 -2.00
N SER A 72 -16.00 15.78 -3.17
CA SER A 72 -16.99 14.70 -3.26
C SER A 72 -16.33 13.34 -3.03
N LEU A 73 -16.87 12.56 -2.09
CA LEU A 73 -16.48 11.18 -1.83
C LEU A 73 -17.35 10.20 -2.63
N PHE A 74 -16.69 9.19 -3.20
CA PHE A 74 -17.31 8.08 -3.91
C PHE A 74 -16.90 6.74 -3.28
N PRO A 75 -17.76 5.71 -3.26
CA PRO A 75 -17.41 4.38 -2.76
C PRO A 75 -16.13 3.83 -3.42
N GLY A 76 -15.27 3.19 -2.62
CA GLY A 76 -13.98 2.65 -3.08
C GLY A 76 -12.79 3.63 -3.03
N MET A 77 -13.03 4.94 -2.84
CA MET A 77 -11.93 5.91 -2.66
C MET A 77 -11.07 5.59 -1.44
N LYS A 78 -9.74 5.66 -1.62
CA LYS A 78 -8.76 5.49 -0.55
C LYS A 78 -8.53 6.82 0.15
N VAL A 79 -9.39 7.14 1.12
CA VAL A 79 -9.30 8.40 1.87
C VAL A 79 -9.30 8.20 3.38
N ILE A 80 -8.71 9.17 4.08
CA ILE A 80 -8.75 9.25 5.54
C ILE A 80 -9.15 10.66 6.00
N ALA A 81 -9.84 10.70 7.14
CA ALA A 81 -9.94 11.90 7.97
C ALA A 81 -8.79 11.92 8.98
N VAL A 82 -8.27 13.11 9.32
CA VAL A 82 -7.17 13.27 10.30
C VAL A 82 -7.56 14.21 11.44
N SER A 83 -7.07 13.96 12.66
CA SER A 83 -7.24 14.90 13.77
C SER A 83 -6.39 16.17 13.56
N LYS A 84 -6.91 17.32 13.99
CA LYS A 84 -6.35 18.65 13.65
C LYS A 84 -4.90 18.87 14.13
N ASP A 85 -4.47 18.13 15.15
CA ASP A 85 -3.09 18.11 15.66
C ASP A 85 -2.08 17.40 14.74
N LEU A 86 -2.55 16.63 13.75
CA LEU A 86 -1.69 15.99 12.75
C LEU A 86 -1.38 16.89 11.55
N ILE A 87 -2.20 17.92 11.31
CA ILE A 87 -2.04 18.84 10.18
C ILE A 87 -0.70 19.61 10.27
N PRO A 88 -0.29 20.19 11.42
CA PRO A 88 1.01 20.87 11.54
C PRO A 88 2.22 19.94 11.37
N LEU A 89 2.03 18.61 11.42
CA LEU A 89 3.10 17.63 11.14
C LEU A 89 3.27 17.38 9.64
N GLY A 90 2.37 17.89 8.79
CA GLY A 90 2.35 17.67 7.34
C GLY A 90 1.28 16.70 6.85
N LEU A 91 0.39 16.21 7.73
CA LEU A 91 -0.81 15.46 7.32
C LEU A 91 -1.96 16.42 7.00
N ASP A 92 -1.74 17.29 6.02
CA ASP A 92 -2.74 18.24 5.51
C ASP A 92 -3.44 17.70 4.24
N TYR A 93 -4.31 18.50 3.65
CA TYR A 93 -5.08 18.19 2.45
C TYR A 93 -4.21 17.58 1.32
N ASN A 94 -4.70 16.48 0.73
CA ASN A 94 -4.03 15.67 -0.29
C ASN A 94 -2.69 15.01 0.12
N THR A 95 -2.25 15.09 1.38
CA THR A 95 -1.08 14.30 1.82
C THR A 95 -1.33 12.82 1.60
N GLN A 96 -0.37 12.15 0.95
CA GLN A 96 -0.39 10.72 0.72
C GLN A 96 0.01 9.97 1.99
N VAL A 97 -0.72 8.90 2.31
CA VAL A 97 -0.52 8.10 3.52
C VAL A 97 -0.55 6.60 3.19
N ARG A 98 0.46 5.87 3.65
CA ARG A 98 0.54 4.40 3.59
C ARG A 98 0.29 3.83 4.99
N ILE A 99 -0.63 2.89 5.11
CA ILE A 99 -0.86 2.14 6.35
C ILE A 99 0.12 0.95 6.39
N LYS A 100 0.85 0.74 7.49
CA LYS A 100 1.76 -0.41 7.60
C LYS A 100 0.96 -1.71 7.50
N GLY A 101 1.27 -2.51 6.48
CA GLY A 101 0.57 -3.77 6.16
C GLY A 101 -0.53 -3.63 5.09
N ASP A 102 -0.75 -2.44 4.54
CA ASP A 102 -1.59 -2.20 3.36
C ASP A 102 -0.71 -1.74 2.19
N THR A 103 -1.03 -2.18 0.97
CA THR A 103 -0.35 -1.77 -0.27
C THR A 103 -0.95 -0.48 -0.86
N SER A 104 -2.13 -0.07 -0.38
CA SER A 104 -2.86 1.10 -0.86
C SER A 104 -2.22 2.41 -0.41
N ILE A 105 -2.23 3.41 -1.29
CA ILE A 105 -2.02 4.82 -0.90
C ILE A 105 -3.39 5.44 -0.58
N TYR A 106 -3.49 6.05 0.58
CA TYR A 106 -4.63 6.84 1.03
C TYR A 106 -4.34 8.34 0.89
N PHE A 107 -5.38 9.14 0.69
CA PHE A 107 -5.28 10.60 0.68
C PHE A 107 -5.97 11.20 1.90
N VAL A 108 -5.33 12.17 2.53
CA VAL A 108 -5.95 13.02 3.54
C VAL A 108 -6.98 13.91 2.85
N LYS A 109 -8.27 13.63 3.09
CA LYS A 109 -9.40 14.32 2.45
C LYS A 109 -10.43 14.89 3.43
N ASP A 110 -10.29 14.65 4.74
CA ASP A 110 -11.16 15.28 5.73
C ASP A 110 -10.47 15.58 7.07
N LYS A 111 -11.09 16.43 7.90
CA LYS A 111 -10.59 16.87 9.21
C LYS A 111 -11.56 16.48 10.32
N MET A 112 -11.07 15.73 11.30
CA MET A 112 -11.88 15.31 12.44
C MET A 112 -12.16 16.47 13.42
N HIS A 113 -13.22 16.32 14.22
CA HIS A 113 -13.56 17.24 15.32
C HIS A 113 -12.37 17.43 16.30
N SER A 114 -12.18 18.65 16.83
CA SER A 114 -11.02 19.07 17.64
C SER A 114 -10.78 18.27 18.93
N LYS A 115 -11.82 17.57 19.42
CA LYS A 115 -11.75 16.65 20.57
C LYS A 115 -10.87 15.43 20.32
N TRP A 116 -10.64 15.07 19.05
CA TRP A 116 -9.78 13.96 18.68
C TRP A 116 -8.33 14.43 18.57
N LYS A 117 -7.41 13.58 19.03
CA LYS A 117 -5.96 13.78 19.04
C LYS A 117 -5.25 12.50 18.63
N ASN A 118 -4.13 12.64 17.93
CA ASN A 118 -3.32 11.56 17.35
C ASN A 118 -4.18 10.44 16.72
N ARG A 119 -5.14 10.82 15.88
CA ARG A 119 -6.16 9.93 15.31
C ARG A 119 -6.34 10.13 13.81
N ILE A 120 -6.59 9.01 13.13
CA ILE A 120 -7.15 8.99 11.79
C ILE A 120 -8.45 8.18 11.77
N ASP A 121 -9.32 8.46 10.81
CA ASP A 121 -10.50 7.66 10.50
C ASP A 121 -10.46 7.22 9.04
N ILE A 122 -10.57 5.92 8.78
CA ILE A 122 -10.40 5.36 7.44
C ILE A 122 -11.77 5.16 6.80
N TYR A 123 -11.96 5.70 5.60
CA TYR A 123 -13.18 5.53 4.84
C TYR A 123 -13.27 4.12 4.24
N MET A 124 -14.38 3.43 4.50
CA MET A 124 -14.65 2.07 4.01
C MET A 124 -15.72 2.03 2.92
N GLY A 125 -16.16 3.17 2.38
CA GLY A 125 -17.26 3.24 1.43
C GLY A 125 -18.60 2.98 2.14
N GLU A 126 -19.42 2.13 1.55
CA GLU A 126 -20.72 1.72 2.08
C GLU A 126 -20.63 0.47 2.98
N ASP A 127 -19.47 -0.21 3.00
CA ASP A 127 -19.24 -1.49 3.69
C ASP A 127 -19.17 -1.32 5.21
N LYS A 128 -20.34 -1.42 5.85
CA LYS A 128 -20.54 -1.40 7.30
C LYS A 128 -19.78 -2.54 8.00
N GLU A 129 -19.79 -3.74 7.43
CA GLU A 129 -19.15 -4.89 8.06
C GLU A 129 -17.65 -4.71 8.16
N LYS A 130 -17.01 -4.19 7.11
CA LYS A 130 -15.58 -3.89 7.08
C LYS A 130 -15.19 -2.80 8.06
N ALA A 131 -16.02 -1.77 8.24
CA ALA A 131 -15.81 -0.76 9.27
C ALA A 131 -15.87 -1.38 10.69
N LEU A 132 -16.85 -2.24 10.96
CA LEU A 132 -16.98 -2.96 12.23
C LEU A 132 -15.81 -3.94 12.48
N LYS A 133 -15.48 -4.78 11.48
CA LYS A 133 -14.36 -5.75 11.52
C LYS A 133 -13.00 -5.04 11.68
N TRP A 134 -12.85 -3.81 11.16
CA TRP A 134 -11.64 -3.03 11.32
C TRP A 134 -11.41 -2.58 12.77
N GLY A 135 -12.47 -2.11 13.44
CA GLY A 135 -12.48 -1.69 14.84
C GLY A 135 -11.62 -0.45 15.15
N ARG A 136 -11.33 -0.25 16.44
CA ARG A 136 -10.37 0.79 16.91
C ARG A 136 -9.06 0.13 17.30
N LYS A 137 -7.95 0.55 16.68
CA LYS A 137 -6.61 0.00 16.97
C LYS A 137 -5.49 1.03 16.78
N LYS A 138 -4.34 0.81 17.43
CA LYS A 138 -3.14 1.63 17.21
C LYS A 138 -2.36 1.04 16.04
N ILE A 139 -2.06 1.86 15.02
CA ILE A 139 -1.32 1.45 13.83
C ILE A 139 -0.11 2.38 13.60
N THR A 140 0.81 1.94 12.75
CA THR A 140 1.83 2.82 12.16
C THR A 140 1.38 3.21 10.76
N ILE A 141 1.38 4.50 10.48
CA ILE A 141 1.27 5.05 9.13
C ILE A 141 2.60 5.66 8.70
N HIS A 142 2.78 5.82 7.40
CA HIS A 142 3.83 6.65 6.82
C HIS A 142 3.15 7.71 5.97
N TYR A 143 3.51 8.98 6.14
CA TYR A 143 2.92 10.10 5.40
C TYR A 143 3.99 10.81 4.58
N ARG A 144 3.66 11.20 3.35
CA ARG A 144 4.59 11.77 2.38
C ARG A 144 4.66 13.29 2.53
N VAL A 145 5.81 13.80 2.96
CA VAL A 145 6.08 15.25 3.10
C VAL A 145 7.28 15.64 2.26
N LYS A 146 7.37 16.92 1.89
CA LYS A 146 8.57 17.46 1.23
C LYS A 146 9.76 17.30 2.18
N ARG A 147 10.92 16.89 1.66
CA ARG A 147 12.17 16.86 2.42
C ARG A 147 12.57 18.29 2.77
N ASP A 148 13.05 18.49 4.00
CA ASP A 148 13.57 19.79 4.40
C ASP A 148 14.88 20.05 3.64
N SER A 149 15.06 21.28 3.13
CA SER A 149 16.31 21.70 2.48
C SER A 149 17.50 21.73 3.44
N THR A 150 17.26 21.76 4.76
CA THR A 150 18.30 21.67 5.79
C THR A 150 18.74 20.23 6.09
N GLU A 151 18.01 19.22 5.60
CA GLU A 151 18.39 17.79 5.70
C GLU A 151 19.21 17.31 4.47
N ILE A 152 19.60 18.21 3.56
CA ILE A 152 20.48 17.88 2.42
C ILE A 152 21.89 17.58 2.95
N LYS A 153 22.35 16.35 2.72
CA LYS A 153 23.74 15.90 2.96
C LYS A 153 24.55 15.91 1.67
#